data_AF-A0A098Z1S9-F1
#
_entry.id   AF-A0A098Z1S9-F1
#
_cell.length_a   1.000
_cell.length_b   1.000
_cell.length_c   1.000
_cell.angle_alpha   90.00
_cell.angle_beta   90.00
_cell.angle_gamma   90.00
#
_symmetry.space_group_name_H-M   'P 1'
#
loop_
_entity.id
_entity.type
_entity.pdbx_description
1 polymer ?
#
loop_
_entity_poly.entity_id
_entity_poly.type
_entity_poly.pdbx_seq_one_letter_code
_entity_poly.pdbx_strand_id
1 'polypeptide(L)' 'MQKKEQSSRQVVVGYLMDVMSVDIEEANHLVSGLEHEGLVCFESNGDVTVLVLEGQS' A
#
# COMPACT_ATOMS: atom_id res chain seq x y z
N MET A 1 -16.87 -7.05 18.78
CA MET A 1 -16.03 -7.49 17.64
C MET A 1 -14.65 -6.89 17.87
N GLN A 2 -13.66 -7.70 18.25
CA GLN A 2 -12.26 -7.27 18.18
C GLN A 2 -12.03 -6.90 16.71
N LYS A 3 -11.82 -5.62 16.42
CA LYS A 3 -11.39 -5.22 15.08
C LYS A 3 -10.09 -5.97 14.86
N LYS A 4 -10.10 -7.01 14.03
CA LYS A 4 -8.87 -7.68 13.58
C LYS A 4 -7.95 -6.54 13.17
N GLU A 5 -6.76 -6.48 13.77
CA GLU A 5 -5.74 -5.52 13.37
C GLU A 5 -5.64 -5.59 11.84
N GLN A 6 -6.05 -4.51 11.17
CA GLN A 6 -5.93 -4.45 9.73
C GLN A 6 -4.44 -4.42 9.45
N SER A 7 -3.97 -5.32 8.59
CA SER A 7 -2.57 -5.27 8.20
C SER A 7 -2.30 -3.91 7.57
N SER A 8 -1.07 -3.42 7.73
CA SER A 8 -0.62 -2.18 7.10
C SER A 8 -0.91 -2.17 5.59
N ARG A 9 -0.81 -3.34 4.94
CA ARG A 9 -1.26 -3.55 3.56
C ARG A 9 -2.73 -3.21 3.34
N GLN A 10 -3.64 -3.69 4.19
CA GLN A 10 -5.07 -3.40 4.06
C GLN A 10 -5.38 -1.91 4.27
N VAL A 11 -4.63 -1.24 5.14
CA VAL A 11 -4.76 0.21 5.35
C VAL A 11 -4.36 0.97 4.08
N VAL A 12 -3.22 0.62 3.46
CA VAL A 12 -2.77 1.24 2.21
C VAL A 12 -3.74 0.95 1.06
N VAL A 13 -4.20 -0.30 0.90
CA VAL A 13 -5.20 -0.65 -0.12
C VAL A 13 -6.47 0.17 0.06
N GLY A 14 -7.01 0.26 1.27
CA GLY A 14 -8.22 1.04 1.55
C GLY A 14 -8.05 2.53 1.26
N TYR A 15 -6.88 3.10 1.59
CA TYR A 15 -6.56 4.49 1.28
C TYR A 15 -6.47 4.75 -0.23
N LEU A 16 -5.85 3.84 -0.98
CA LEU A 16 -5.75 3.94 -2.44
C LEU A 16 -7.12 3.85 -3.11
N MET A 17 -8.00 2.98 -2.63
CA MET A 17 -9.39 2.90 -3.09
C MET A 17 -10.13 4.22 -2.90
N ASP A 18 -9.98 4.87 -1.73
CA ASP A 18 -10.63 6.14 -1.42
C ASP A 18 -10.09 7.31 -2.27
N VAL A 19 -8.77 7.47 -2.32
CA VAL A 19 -8.14 8.64 -2.95
C VAL A 19 -8.12 8.54 -4.47
N MET A 20 -7.89 7.35 -5.03
CA MET A 20 -7.83 7.16 -6.48
C MET A 20 -9.17 6.71 -7.08
N SER A 21 -10.20 6.46 -6.25
CA SER A 21 -11.50 5.95 -6.69
C SER A 21 -11.41 4.65 -7.50
N VAL A 22 -10.49 3.78 -7.09
CA VAL A 22 -10.24 2.47 -7.71
C VAL A 22 -10.91 1.36 -6.90
N ASP A 23 -11.22 0.25 -7.55
CA ASP A 23 -11.74 -0.92 -6.83
C ASP A 23 -10.64 -1.68 -6.07
N ILE A 24 -11.06 -2.70 -5.32
CA ILE A 24 -10.15 -3.50 -4.49
C ILE A 24 -9.17 -4.33 -5.33
N GLU A 25 -9.54 -4.79 -6.52
CA GLU A 25 -8.67 -5.58 -7.38
C GLU A 25 -7.57 -4.68 -7.95
N GLU A 26 -7.94 -3.50 -8.44
CA GLU A 26 -7.00 -2.51 -8.96
C GLU A 26 -6.07 -1.98 -7.87
N ALA A 27 -6.59 -1.67 -6.67
CA ALA A 27 -5.76 -1.25 -5.54
C ALA A 27 -4.77 -2.36 -5.11
N ASN A 28 -5.20 -3.63 -5.07
CA ASN A 28 -4.28 -4.73 -4.74
C ASN A 28 -3.22 -4.93 -5.82
N HIS A 29 -3.57 -4.77 -7.10
CA HIS A 29 -2.63 -4.86 -8.20
C HIS A 29 -1.58 -3.75 -8.11
N LEU A 30 -2.00 -2.50 -7.84
CA LEU A 30 -1.11 -1.37 -7.65
C LEU A 30 -0.14 -1.59 -6.48
N VAL A 31 -0.65 -1.98 -5.30
CA VAL A 31 0.21 -2.25 -4.14
C VAL A 31 1.19 -3.38 -4.41
N SER A 32 0.77 -4.43 -5.11
CA SER A 32 1.66 -5.55 -5.50
C SER A 32 2.75 -5.09 -6.48
N GLY A 33 2.40 -4.23 -7.44
CA GLY A 33 3.36 -3.65 -8.37
C GLY A 33 4.39 -2.76 -7.66
N LEU A 34 3.93 -1.88 -6.76
CA LEU A 34 4.83 -1.03 -5.96
C LEU A 34 5.76 -1.84 -5.06
N GLU A 35 5.26 -2.93 -4.48
CA GLU A 35 6.07 -3.85 -3.67
C GLU A 35 7.08 -4.63 -4.52
N HIS A 36 6.67 -5.11 -5.70
CA HIS A 36 7.56 -5.79 -6.64
C HIS A 36 8.72 -4.91 -7.11
N GLU A 37 8.44 -3.63 -7.40
CA GLU A 37 9.44 -2.64 -7.81
C GLU A 37 10.29 -2.12 -6.62
N GLY A 38 10.02 -2.58 -5.39
CA GLY A 38 10.73 -2.14 -4.18
C GLY A 38 10.41 -0.71 -3.75
N LEU A 39 9.32 -0.13 -4.26
CA LEU A 39 8.87 1.22 -3.93
C LEU A 39 8.11 1.26 -2.60
N VAL A 40 7.49 0.14 -2.21
CA VAL A 40 6.82 -0.04 -0.93
C VAL A 40 7.25 -1.36 -0.30
N CYS A 41 7.52 -1.37 1.01
CA CYS A 41 7.76 -2.60 1.76
C CYS A 41 6.82 -2.65 2.98
N PHE A 42 6.14 -3.77 3.16
CA PHE A 42 5.31 -4.05 4.34
C PHE A 42 6.06 -4.96 5.30
N GLU A 43 6.50 -4.38 6.41
CA GLU A 43 7.29 -5.09 7.40
C GLU A 43 6.40 -5.97 8.29
N SER A 44 6.99 -7.05 8.82
CA SER A 44 6.27 -8.00 9.69
C SER A 44 5.83 -7.38 11.03
N ASN A 45 6.42 -6.25 11.41
CA ASN A 45 6.06 -5.47 12.59
C ASN A 45 4.88 -4.49 12.34
N GLY A 46 4.37 -4.42 11.10
CA GLY A 46 3.29 -3.52 10.71
C GLY A 46 3.75 -2.18 10.13
N ASP A 47 5.05 -1.91 10.05
CA ASP A 47 5.56 -0.69 9.43
C ASP A 47 5.42 -0.74 7.90
N VAL A 48 5.34 0.44 7.29
CA VAL A 48 5.35 0.62 5.83
C VAL A 48 6.50 1.53 5.47
N THR A 49 7.43 1.01 4.68
CA THR A 49 8.49 1.82 4.08
C THR A 49 8.07 2.24 2.68
N VAL A 50 8.24 3.52 2.33
CA VAL A 50 7.94 4.05 1.00
C VAL A 50 9.18 4.75 0.45
N LEU A 51 9.62 4.33 -0.73
CA LEU A 51 10.72 4.98 -1.45
C LEU A 51 10.17 6.16 -2.24
N VAL A 52 10.63 7.37 -1.91
CA VAL A 52 10.30 8.58 -2.66
C VAL A 52 11.25 8.69 -3.84
N LEU A 53 10.69 8.67 -5.06
CA LEU A 53 11.45 8.91 -6.27
C LEU A 53 11.52 10.42 -6.52
N GLU A 54 12.71 11.00 -6.37
CA GLU A 54 12.96 12.39 -6.74
C GLU A 54 13.29 12.46 -8.24
N GLY A 55 12.51 13.24 -8.99
CA GLY A 55 12.83 13.53 -10.39
C GLY A 55 14.02 14.47 -10.46
N GLN A 56 15.10 14.08 -11.16
CA GLN A 56 16.14 15.04 -11.54
C GLN A 56 15.52 16.03 -12.52
N SER A 57 15.27 17.25 -12.03
CA SER A 57 14.83 18.40 -12.83
C SER A 57 16.03 19.14 -13.42
#